data_AF-A0A080WYA3-F1
#
_entry.id   AF-A0A080WYA3-F1
#
_cell.length_a   1.000
_cell.length_b   1.000
_cell.length_c   1.000
_cell.angle_alpha   90.00
_cell.angle_beta   90.00
_cell.angle_gamma   90.00
#
_symmetry.space_group_name_H-M   'P 1'
#
loop_
_entity.id
_entity.type
_entity.pdbx_description
1 polymer ?
#
loop_
_entity_poly.entity_id
_entity_poly.type
_entity_poly.pdbx_seq_one_letter_code
_entity_poly.pdbx_strand_id
1 'polypeptide(L)' 'TDDVGFFCSPVSTEYLLAAANFNLDQSALLDICKKGVDSIFGGPREKERLYSLIDKFEEELQ' A
#
# COMPACT_ATOMS: atom_id res chain seq x y z
N THR A 1 -5.86 4.60 7.81
CA THR A 1 -5.75 5.53 8.94
C THR A 1 -7.10 5.93 9.47
N ASP A 2 -8.15 5.93 8.64
CA ASP A 2 -9.48 6.45 8.99
C ASP A 2 -9.34 7.93 9.40
N ASP A 3 -9.19 8.23 10.69
CA ASP A 3 -8.83 9.55 11.21
C ASP A 3 -7.39 9.60 11.76
N VAL A 4 -6.41 9.88 10.89
CA VAL A 4 -4.98 9.91 11.29
C VAL A 4 -4.69 10.91 12.42
N GLY A 5 -5.40 12.03 12.47
CA GLY A 5 -5.22 13.05 13.51
C GLY A 5 -5.86 12.67 14.85
N PHE A 6 -6.85 11.79 14.83
CA PHE A 6 -7.52 11.30 16.05
C PHE A 6 -6.80 10.08 16.62
N PHE A 7 -6.49 9.11 15.77
CA PHE A 7 -5.80 7.88 16.16
C PHE A 7 -4.28 8.05 16.26
N CYS A 8 -3.74 9.19 15.80
CA CYS A 8 -2.30 9.48 15.77
C CYS A 8 -1.47 8.38 15.10
N SER A 9 -2.06 7.66 14.13
CA SER A 9 -1.44 6.51 13.49
C SER A 9 -1.31 6.72 11.98
N PRO A 10 -0.09 7.01 11.47
CA PRO A 10 0.14 7.21 10.06
C PRO A 10 -0.05 5.88 9.29
N VAL A 11 -0.25 5.98 7.97
CA VAL A 11 -0.51 4.79 7.13
C VAL A 11 0.60 3.74 7.23
N SER A 12 1.85 4.15 7.40
CA SER A 12 2.98 3.23 7.60
C SER A 12 2.85 2.40 8.87
N THR A 13 2.35 2.97 9.97
CA THR A 13 2.08 2.25 11.22
C THR A 13 0.96 1.23 11.02
N GLU A 14 -0.09 1.59 10.29
CA GLU A 14 -1.18 0.66 9.97
C GLU A 14 -0.69 -0.57 9.18
N TYR A 15 0.19 -0.35 8.18
CA TYR A 15 0.81 -1.46 7.43
C TYR A 15 1.71 -2.32 8.32
N LEU A 16 2.49 -1.72 9.23
CA LEU A 16 3.31 -2.46 10.19
C LEU A 16 2.45 -3.31 11.14
N LEU A 17 1.37 -2.75 11.66
CA LEU A 17 0.42 -3.46 12.51
C LEU A 17 -0.24 -4.62 11.75
N ALA A 18 -0.65 -4.41 10.50
CA ALA A 18 -1.19 -5.49 9.66
C ALA A 18 -0.14 -6.58 9.43
N ALA A 19 1.10 -6.22 9.09
CA ALA A 19 2.18 -7.17 8.86
C ALA A 19 2.44 -8.04 10.10
N ALA A 20 2.55 -7.42 11.28
CA ALA A 20 2.85 -8.10 12.53
C ALA A 20 1.71 -9.02 12.99
N ASN A 21 0.45 -8.56 12.90
CA ASN A 21 -0.69 -9.32 13.42
C ASN A 21 -1.17 -10.42 12.47
N PHE A 22 -0.94 -10.28 11.16
CA PHE A 22 -1.34 -11.27 10.16
C PHE A 22 -0.15 -12.06 9.57
N ASN A 23 1.07 -11.85 10.07
CA ASN A 23 2.31 -12.44 9.55
C ASN A 23 2.49 -12.22 8.04
N LEU A 24 2.25 -11.00 7.58
CA LEU A 24 2.40 -10.65 6.17
C LEU A 24 3.87 -10.42 5.85
N ASP A 25 4.35 -11.03 4.77
CA ASP A 25 5.65 -10.74 4.21
C ASP A 25 5.61 -9.51 3.28
N GLN A 26 6.78 -9.15 2.76
CA GLN A 26 6.93 -8.00 1.86
C GLN A 26 6.05 -8.12 0.61
N SER A 27 5.94 -9.32 0.03
CA SER A 27 5.14 -9.55 -1.18
C SER A 27 3.64 -9.33 -0.90
N ALA A 28 3.16 -9.81 0.24
CA ALA A 28 1.78 -9.61 0.66
C ALA A 28 1.46 -8.13 0.93
N LEU A 29 2.40 -7.35 1.47
CA LEU A 29 2.23 -5.91 1.65
C LEU A 29 2.18 -5.16 0.30
N LEU A 30 3.04 -5.54 -0.66
CA LEU A 30 3.00 -4.98 -2.01
C LEU A 30 1.68 -5.30 -2.73
N ASP A 31 1.15 -6.51 -2.56
CA ASP A 31 -0.16 -6.90 -3.09
C ASP A 31 -1.30 -6.08 -2.50
N ILE A 32 -1.24 -5.73 -1.21
CA ILE A 32 -2.22 -4.84 -0.57
C ILE A 32 -2.15 -3.45 -1.21
N CYS A 33 -0.95 -2.91 -1.46
CA CYS A 33 -0.78 -1.64 -2.17
C CYS A 33 -1.39 -1.69 -3.58
N LYS A 34 -1.13 -2.76 -4.34
CA LYS A 34 -1.66 -2.97 -5.70
C LYS A 34 -3.20 -3.03 -5.70
N LYS A 35 -3.81 -3.75 -4.75
CA LYS A 35 -5.28 -3.78 -4.55
C LYS A 35 -5.86 -2.41 -4.18
N GLY A 36 -5.10 -1.58 -3.47
CA GLY A 36 -5.46 -0.18 -3.20
C GLY A 36 -5.65 0.61 -4.49
N VAL A 37 -4.80 0.42 -5.49
CA VAL A 37 -4.91 1.07 -6.82
C VAL A 37 -6.18 0.64 -7.56
N ASP A 38 -6.59 -0.63 -7.45
CA ASP A 38 -7.85 -1.07 -8.06
C ASP A 38 -9.07 -0.34 -7.50
N SER A 39 -9.02 0.01 -6.22
CA SER A 39 -10.15 0.61 -5.49
C SER A 39 -10.36 2.11 -5.73
N ILE A 40 -9.41 2.81 -6.36
CA ILE A 40 -9.53 4.26 -6.57
C ILE A 40 -10.54 4.62 -7.66
N PHE A 41 -11.10 5.82 -7.58
CA PHE A 41 -11.97 6.40 -8.61
C PHE A 41 -11.21 7.01 -9.81
N GLY A 42 -9.88 6.96 -9.81
CA GLY A 42 -9.04 7.37 -10.92
C GLY A 42 -9.22 6.50 -12.16
N GLY A 43 -9.06 7.11 -13.34
CA GLY A 43 -9.16 6.42 -14.63
C GLY A 43 -7.96 5.50 -14.94
N PRO A 44 -8.00 4.74 -16.06
CA PRO A 44 -6.99 3.73 -16.38
C PRO A 44 -5.56 4.25 -16.38
N ARG A 45 -5.32 5.44 -16.96
CA ARG A 45 -4.00 6.08 -17.00
C ARG A 45 -3.41 6.33 -15.61
N GLU A 46 -4.25 6.71 -14.65
CA GLU A 46 -3.78 6.98 -13.29
C GLU A 46 -3.48 5.68 -12.55
N LYS A 47 -4.29 4.64 -12.75
CA LYS A 47 -4.01 3.30 -12.21
C LYS A 47 -2.70 2.75 -12.75
N GLU A 48 -2.49 2.82 -14.08
CA GLU A 48 -1.24 2.40 -14.72
C GLU A 48 -0.02 3.14 -14.14
N ARG A 49 -0.12 4.48 -13.98
CA ARG A 49 0.93 5.27 -13.35
C ARG A 49 1.26 4.80 -11.93
N LEU A 50 0.25 4.48 -11.13
CA LEU A 50 0.45 4.02 -9.74
C LEU A 50 1.03 2.61 -9.68
N TYR A 51 0.60 1.69 -10.55
CA TYR A 51 1.22 0.36 -10.65
C TYR A 51 2.70 0.46 -10.98
N SER A 52 3.07 1.27 -11.99
CA SER A 52 4.49 1.46 -12.35
C SER A 52 5.34 2.02 -11.20
N LEU A 53 4.77 2.84 -10.31
CA LEU A 53 5.48 3.33 -9.12
C LEU A 53 5.69 2.22 -8.09
N ILE A 54 4.71 1.34 -7.90
CA ILE A 54 4.83 0.19 -6.99
C ILE A 54 5.85 -0.80 -7.55
N ASP A 55 5.79 -1.12 -8.84
CA ASP A 55 6.73 -2.05 -9.49
C ASP A 55 8.17 -1.54 -9.39
N LYS A 56 8.38 -0.24 -9.66
CA LYS A 56 9.70 0.38 -9.48
C LYS A 56 10.19 0.31 -8.03
N PHE A 57 9.31 0.52 -7.06
CA PHE A 57 9.67 0.40 -5.64
C PHE A 57 10.02 -1.05 -5.28
N GLU A 58 9.31 -2.03 -5.83
CA GLU A 58 9.61 -3.46 -5.66
C GLU A 58 10.99 -3.82 -6.25
N GLU A 59 11.36 -3.26 -7.40
CA GLU A 59 12.71 -3.41 -7.98
C GLU A 59 13.81 -2.81 -7.08
N GLU A 60 13.55 -1.67 -6.43
CA GLU A 60 14.52 -1.02 -5.52
C GLU A 60 14.73 -1.78 -4.20
N LEU A 61 13.84 -2.73 -3.87
CA LEU A 61 13.93 -3.56 -2.67
C LEU A 61 14.75 -4.84 -2.85
N GLN A 62 15.10 -5.19 -4.10
CA GLN A 62 15.91 -6.35 -4.47
C GLN A 62 17.41 -6.03 -4.46
#